data_AF-A0A7X4WAL6-F1
#
_entry.id   AF-A0A7X4WAL6-F1
#
_cell.length_a   1.000
_cell.length_b   1.000
_cell.length_c   1.000
_cell.angle_alpha   90.00
_cell.angle_beta   90.00
_cell.angle_gamma   90.00
#
_symmetry.space_group_name_H-M   'P 1'
#
loop_
_entity.id
_entity.type
_entity.pdbx_description
1 polymer ?
#
loop_
_entity_poly.entity_id
_entity_poly.type
_entity_poly.pdbx_seq_one_letter_code
_entity_poly.pdbx_strand_id
1 'polypeptide(L)' 'MLRAAEELGMTQEELNDFVNSRPDYFQIEDAVRNWSHADEKPGYDELEKITRDMKRFLKNRNTQ' A
#
# COMPACT_ATOMS: atom_id res chain seq x y z
N MET A 1 4.97 -2.68 0.33
CA MET A 1 3.63 -3.33 0.42
C MET A 1 3.72 -4.84 0.41
N LEU A 2 4.30 -5.48 -0.61
CA LEU A 2 4.36 -6.96 -0.70
C LEU A 2 4.97 -7.60 0.56
N ARG A 3 6.12 -7.10 1.03
CA ARG A 3 6.74 -7.57 2.28
C ARG A 3 5.83 -7.44 3.51
N ALA A 4 5.06 -6.36 3.63
CA ALA A 4 4.11 -6.18 4.73
C ALA A 4 2.94 -7.17 4.64
N ALA A 5 2.46 -7.45 3.42
CA ALA A 5 1.41 -8.43 3.20
C ALA A 5 1.89 -9.86 3.52
N GLU A 6 3.13 -10.21 3.14
CA GLU A 6 3.79 -11.45 3.52
C GLU A 6 3.95 -11.57 5.05
N GLU A 7 4.44 -10.52 5.71
CA GLU A 7 4.59 -10.47 7.17
C GLU A 7 3.25 -10.60 7.91
N LEU A 8 2.14 -10.22 7.27
CA LEU A 8 0.78 -10.34 7.80
C LEU A 8 0.07 -11.64 7.40
N GLY A 9 0.68 -12.47 6.54
CA GLY A 9 0.07 -13.68 6.01
C GLY A 9 -1.18 -13.43 5.16
N MET A 10 -1.25 -12.28 4.49
CA MET A 10 -2.39 -11.94 3.63
C MET A 10 -2.45 -12.87 2.42
N THR A 11 -3.66 -13.28 2.05
CA THR A 11 -3.92 -13.93 0.76
C THR A 11 -3.80 -12.94 -0.40
N GLN A 12 -3.63 -13.46 -1.61
CA GLN A 12 -3.62 -12.62 -2.82
C GLN A 12 -4.91 -11.81 -2.97
N GLU A 13 -6.06 -12.39 -2.61
CA GLU A 13 -7.35 -11.70 -2.64
C GLU A 13 -7.40 -10.54 -1.64
N GLU A 14 -6.95 -10.75 -0.40
CA GLU A 14 -6.89 -9.69 0.62
C GLU A 14 -5.94 -8.56 0.24
N LEU A 15 -4.82 -8.90 -0.39
CA LEU A 15 -3.90 -7.91 -0.91
C LEU A 15 -4.52 -7.12 -2.07
N ASN A 16 -5.21 -7.79 -2.99
CA ASN A 16 -5.90 -7.13 -4.11
C ASN A 16 -6.96 -6.16 -3.60
N ASP A 17 -7.78 -6.57 -2.65
CA ASP A 17 -8.82 -5.71 -2.07
C ASP A 17 -8.21 -4.51 -1.31
N PHE A 18 -7.10 -4.74 -0.61
CA PHE A 18 -6.35 -3.68 0.05
C PHE A 18 -5.85 -2.64 -0.97
N VAL A 19 -5.22 -3.09 -2.06
CA VAL A 19 -4.70 -2.20 -3.11
C VAL A 19 -5.82 -1.45 -3.83
N ASN A 20 -6.88 -2.16 -4.23
CA ASN A 20 -8.01 -1.57 -4.96
C ASN A 20 -8.79 -0.54 -4.14
N SER A 21 -8.71 -0.58 -2.81
CA SER A 21 -9.33 0.42 -1.93
C SER A 21 -8.45 1.66 -1.67
N ARG A 22 -7.23 1.73 -2.22
CA ARG A 22 -6.37 2.93 -2.21
C ARG A 22 -6.02 3.35 -3.64
N PRO A 23 -6.96 3.96 -4.38
CA PRO A 23 -6.70 4.43 -5.74
C PRO A 23 -5.53 5.44 -5.79
N ASP A 24 -5.30 6.17 -4.69
CA ASP A 24 -4.26 7.21 -4.64
C ASP A 24 -2.83 6.67 -4.41
N TYR A 25 -2.67 5.36 -4.14
CA TYR A 25 -1.34 4.74 -3.96
C TYR A 25 -0.59 4.58 -5.29
N PHE A 26 -1.31 4.52 -6.40
CA PHE A 26 -0.73 4.40 -7.73
C PHE A 26 -1.31 5.48 -8.62
N GLN A 27 -0.55 6.54 -8.82
CA GLN A 27 -0.92 7.63 -9.71
C GLN A 27 -0.17 7.51 -11.03
N ILE A 28 -0.86 7.81 -12.13
CA ILE A 28 -0.19 8.00 -13.42
C ILE A 28 0.39 9.42 -13.38
N GLU A 29 1.70 9.50 -13.17
CA GLU A 29 2.44 10.76 -13.16
C GLU A 29 2.81 11.19 -14.58
N ASP A 30 2.89 12.52 -14.82
CA ASP A 30 3.50 13.05 -16.04
C ASP A 30 4.98 12.64 -16.09
N ALA A 31 5.47 12.27 -17.28
CA ALA A 31 6.83 11.74 -17.45
C ALA A 31 7.91 12.68 -16.90
N VAL A 32 7.73 14.00 -17.05
CA VAL A 32 8.70 15.00 -16.55
C VAL A 32 8.71 15.04 -15.02
N ARG A 33 7.54 14.92 -14.38
CA ARG A 33 7.43 14.90 -12.91
C ARG A 33 7.95 13.59 -12.33
N ASN A 34 7.64 12.46 -12.98
CA ASN A 34 8.17 11.15 -12.61
C ASN A 34 9.72 11.11 -12.68
N TRP A 35 10.33 11.73 -13.69
CA TRP A 35 11.80 11.83 -13.80
C TRP A 35 12.44 12.71 -12.73
N SER A 36 11.69 13.67 -12.18
CA SER A 36 12.21 14.55 -11.15
C SER A 36 12.31 13.89 -9.78
N HIS A 37 11.69 12.71 -9.59
CA HIS A 37 11.58 12.02 -8.30
C HIS A 37 11.01 12.92 -7.18
N ALA A 38 10.34 14.03 -7.55
CA ALA A 38 9.94 15.06 -6.59
C ALA A 38 8.97 14.54 -5.53
N ASP A 39 8.19 13.52 -5.88
CA ASP A 39 7.20 12.89 -5.00
C ASP A 39 7.63 11.47 -4.53
N GLU A 40 8.87 11.07 -4.82
CA GLU A 40 9.40 9.79 -4.35
C GLU A 40 9.58 9.82 -2.84
N LYS A 41 8.80 9.01 -2.13
CA LYS A 41 8.88 8.90 -0.68
C LYS A 41 10.21 8.26 -0.28
N PRO A 42 10.95 8.81 0.70
CA PRO A 42 12.18 8.20 1.20
C PRO A 42 11.87 6.79 1.74
N GLY A 43 12.61 5.79 1.26
CA GLY A 43 12.32 4.37 1.47
C GLY A 43 12.39 3.88 2.93
N TYR A 44 11.87 2.65 3.12
CA TYR A 44 11.74 1.83 4.34
C TYR A 44 11.02 2.42 5.56
N ASP A 45 11.00 3.74 5.77
CA ASP A 45 10.28 4.41 6.87
C ASP A 45 8.75 4.27 6.77
N GLU A 46 8.26 3.77 5.65
CA GLU A 46 6.83 3.53 5.42
C GLU A 46 6.41 2.09 5.69
N LEU A 47 7.32 1.14 5.91
CA LEU A 47 6.91 -0.26 6.12
C LEU A 47 6.00 -0.40 7.34
N GLU A 48 6.35 0.23 8.46
CA GLU A 48 5.49 0.23 9.65
C GLU A 48 4.13 0.89 9.40
N LYS A 49 4.10 1.99 8.62
CA LYS A 49 2.86 2.71 8.29
C LYS A 49 1.95 1.85 7.41
N ILE A 50 2.52 1.21 6.40
CA ILE A 50 1.83 0.27 5.50
C ILE A 50 1.28 -0.91 6.28
N THR A 51 2.10 -1.55 7.12
CA THR A 51 1.68 -2.69 7.96
C THR A 51 0.53 -2.28 8.89
N ARG A 52 0.57 -1.07 9.47
CA ARG A 52 -0.50 -0.56 10.33
C ARG A 52 -1.81 -0.31 9.57
N ASP A 53 -1.74 0.24 8.36
CA ASP A 53 -2.92 0.44 7.49
C ASP A 53 -3.53 -0.90 7.06
N MET A 54 -2.69 -1.85 6.62
CA MET A 54 -3.13 -3.21 6.26
C MET A 54 -3.84 -3.91 7.42
N LYS A 55 -3.29 -3.85 8.64
CA LYS A 55 -3.96 -4.39 9.84
C LYS A 55 -5.33 -3.75 10.09
N ARG A 56 -5.44 -2.43 9.92
CA ARG A 56 -6.71 -1.70 10.09
C ARG A 56 -7.73 -2.13 9.03
N PHE A 57 -7.31 -2.28 7.79
CA PHE A 57 -8.15 -2.74 6.69
C PHE A 57 -8.72 -4.14 6.94
N LEU A 58 -7.86 -5.12 7.25
CA LEU A 58 -8.27 -6.49 7.51
C LEU A 58 -9.26 -6.57 8.67
N LYS A 59 -9.03 -5.80 9.74
CA LYS A 59 -9.97 -5.73 10.87
C LYS A 59 -11.36 -5.27 10.42
N ASN A 60 -11.44 -4.21 9.61
CA ASN A 60 -12.69 -3.65 9.11
C ASN A 60 -13.38 -4.55 8.06
N ARG A 61 -12.60 -5.30 7.27
CA ARG A 61 -13.11 -6.30 6.34
C ARG A 61 -13.78 -7.46 7.07
N ASN A 62 -13.17 -7.95 8.15
CA ASN A 62 -13.64 -9.10 8.91
C ASN A 62 -14.77 -8.77 9.92
N THR A 63 -15.12 -7.49 10.09
CA THR A 63 -16.26 -7.06 10.92
C THR A 63 -17.53 -6.81 10.10
N GLN A 64 -17.50 -7.06 8.79
CA GLN A 64 -18.67 -7.03 7.89
C GLN A 64 -19.28 -8.41 7.72
#